data_AF-A0A3S4IAH0-F1
#
_entry.id   AF-A0A3S4IAH0-F1
#
_cell.length_a   1.000
_cell.length_b   1.000
_cell.length_c   1.000
_cell.angle_alpha   90.00
_cell.angle_beta   90.00
_cell.angle_gamma   90.00
#
_symmetry.space_group_name_H-M   'P 1'
#
loop_
_entity.id
_entity.type
_entity.pdbx_description
1 polymer ?
#
loop_
_entity_poly.entity_id
_entity_poly.type
_entity_poly.pdbx_seq_one_letter_code
_entity_poly.pdbx_strand_id
1 'polypeptide(L)'
;MRAESHLYDCGNLAIAVEEGSNAQAREAMAYAQFLAGMAFNNASLGYVHAMAHQLGGFYNLPHGVCNAVLLPHVQVFNSQVAAVRLRDCAAAMGVNVTGMSEADGAKACIDAIRQLAQQVNIPAGLRDLNVKEEDISVLATNALKDACGLTNPIQATHDEIMAIYHAAM
;
A
#
# COMPACT_ATOMS: atom_id res chain seq x y z
N MET A 1 -26.45 -14.86 2.59
CA MET A 1 -25.24 -14.14 3.08
C MET A 1 -24.20 -13.83 1.98
N ARG A 2 -24.45 -14.11 0.69
CA ARG A 2 -23.53 -13.79 -0.43
C ARG A 2 -23.79 -12.44 -1.11
N ALA A 3 -24.78 -11.66 -0.67
CA ALA A 3 -25.18 -10.42 -1.34
C ALA A 3 -24.43 -9.17 -0.81
N GLU A 4 -23.80 -9.23 0.36
CA GLU A 4 -23.15 -8.07 0.99
C GLU A 4 -21.62 -8.03 0.79
N SER A 5 -21.01 -9.09 0.27
CA SER A 5 -19.55 -9.11 0.02
C SER A 5 -19.11 -8.14 -1.08
N HIS A 6 -20.03 -7.68 -1.92
CA HIS A 6 -19.75 -6.70 -2.98
C HIS A 6 -19.69 -5.25 -2.47
N LEU A 7 -20.23 -4.98 -1.27
CA LEU A 7 -20.28 -3.62 -0.70
C LEU A 7 -18.95 -3.14 -0.13
N TYR A 8 -17.98 -4.03 0.06
CA TYR A 8 -16.66 -3.70 0.63
C TYR A 8 -15.50 -4.04 -0.31
N ASP A 9 -15.81 -4.30 -1.57
CA ASP A 9 -14.85 -4.57 -2.63
C ASP A 9 -14.03 -3.30 -2.94
N CYS A 10 -12.74 -3.50 -3.28
CA CYS A 10 -11.81 -2.44 -3.68
C CYS A 10 -12.30 -1.64 -4.91
N GLY A 11 -13.32 -2.13 -5.61
CA GLY A 11 -13.96 -1.45 -6.74
C GLY A 11 -14.65 -0.12 -6.42
N ASN A 12 -14.92 0.21 -5.15
CA ASN A 12 -15.60 1.47 -4.81
C ASN A 12 -14.68 2.70 -4.83
N LEU A 13 -13.36 2.52 -4.70
CA LEU A 13 -12.43 3.65 -4.62
C LEU A 13 -12.40 4.44 -5.93
N ALA A 14 -12.29 3.77 -7.07
CA ALA A 14 -12.26 4.44 -8.38
C ALA A 14 -13.56 5.23 -8.63
N ILE A 15 -14.72 4.61 -8.33
CA ILE A 15 -16.03 5.27 -8.45
C ILE A 15 -16.12 6.48 -7.52
N ALA A 16 -15.67 6.37 -6.26
CA ALA A 16 -15.72 7.48 -5.32
C ALA A 16 -14.81 8.65 -5.70
N VAL A 17 -13.74 8.39 -6.48
CA VAL A 17 -12.82 9.41 -7.01
C VAL A 17 -13.41 10.07 -8.26
N GLU A 18 -13.92 9.29 -9.21
CA GLU A 18 -14.51 9.78 -10.46
C GLU A 18 -15.86 10.48 -10.23
N GLU A 19 -16.72 9.87 -9.42
CA GLU A 19 -18.05 10.35 -9.07
C GLU A 19 -18.12 10.72 -7.59
N GLY A 20 -17.50 11.84 -7.22
CA GLY A 20 -17.40 12.27 -5.83
C GLY A 20 -18.72 12.45 -5.07
N SER A 21 -19.86 12.53 -5.76
CA SER A 21 -21.22 12.61 -5.19
C SER A 21 -21.95 11.26 -5.11
N ASN A 22 -21.34 10.17 -5.56
CA ASN A 22 -21.94 8.84 -5.51
C ASN A 22 -22.03 8.37 -4.05
N ALA A 23 -23.23 8.45 -3.47
CA ALA A 23 -23.47 8.17 -2.06
C ALA A 23 -23.14 6.72 -1.68
N GLN A 24 -23.42 5.77 -2.56
CA GLN A 24 -23.15 4.35 -2.32
C GLN A 24 -21.64 4.08 -2.27
N ALA A 25 -20.87 4.61 -3.23
CA ALA A 25 -19.42 4.47 -3.22
C ALA A 25 -18.78 5.16 -2.02
N ARG A 26 -19.29 6.34 -1.63
CA ARG A 26 -18.85 7.08 -0.43
C ARG A 26 -19.12 6.29 0.86
N GLU A 27 -20.31 5.71 0.99
CA GLU A 27 -20.70 4.89 2.14
C GLU A 27 -19.80 3.65 2.25
N ALA A 28 -19.61 2.93 1.13
CA ALA A 28 -18.71 1.79 1.06
C ALA A 28 -17.28 2.15 1.49
N MET A 29 -16.74 3.28 1.01
CA MET A 29 -15.41 3.76 1.40
C MET A 29 -15.33 4.19 2.87
N ALA A 30 -16.40 4.74 3.44
CA ALA A 30 -16.47 5.08 4.87
C ALA A 30 -16.41 3.83 5.76
N TYR A 31 -17.08 2.75 5.37
CA TYR A 31 -16.94 1.46 6.05
C TYR A 31 -15.57 0.84 5.82
N ALA A 32 -15.05 0.85 4.59
CA ALA A 32 -13.75 0.27 4.27
C ALA A 32 -12.62 0.88 5.09
N GLN A 33 -12.55 2.22 5.17
CA GLN A 33 -11.54 2.90 5.99
C GLN A 33 -11.72 2.61 7.49
N PHE A 34 -12.96 2.36 7.95
CA PHE A 34 -13.23 2.10 9.36
C PHE A 34 -12.81 0.68 9.75
N LEU A 35 -13.13 -0.30 8.92
CA LEU A 35 -12.70 -1.69 9.06
C LEU A 35 -11.16 -1.78 9.01
N ALA A 36 -10.53 -1.06 8.07
CA ALA A 36 -9.07 -0.95 8.01
C ALA A 36 -8.51 -0.35 9.31
N GLY A 37 -9.14 0.71 9.83
CA GLY A 37 -8.86 1.30 11.14
C GLY A 37 -8.88 0.29 12.29
N MET A 38 -9.95 -0.49 12.38
CA MET A 38 -10.04 -1.55 13.40
C MET A 38 -8.93 -2.60 13.25
N ALA A 39 -8.55 -2.95 12.03
CA ALA A 39 -7.46 -3.90 11.80
C ALA A 39 -6.10 -3.32 12.24
N PHE A 40 -5.67 -2.18 11.68
CA PHE A 40 -4.33 -1.65 11.97
C PHE A 40 -4.20 -1.12 13.40
N ASN A 41 -5.29 -0.70 14.05
CA ASN A 41 -5.23 -0.27 15.44
C ASN A 41 -4.88 -1.42 16.41
N ASN A 42 -5.12 -2.67 16.03
CA ASN A 42 -4.81 -3.85 16.83
C ASN A 42 -3.58 -4.61 16.33
N ALA A 43 -3.31 -4.59 15.01
CA ALA A 43 -2.22 -5.32 14.39
C ALA A 43 -0.99 -4.45 14.07
N SER A 44 -1.08 -3.13 14.28
CA SER A 44 -0.11 -2.14 13.79
C SER A 44 0.00 -2.17 12.25
N LEU A 45 1.10 -1.63 11.73
CA LEU A 45 1.38 -1.42 10.31
C LEU A 45 2.73 -2.06 9.93
N GLY A 46 3.41 -1.53 8.92
CA GLY A 46 4.70 -2.03 8.44
C GLY A 46 5.48 -0.95 7.70
N TYR A 47 6.42 -1.37 6.85
CA TYR A 47 7.38 -0.44 6.25
C TYR A 47 6.78 0.60 5.31
N VAL A 48 5.60 0.36 4.73
CA VAL A 48 4.90 1.39 3.92
C VAL A 48 4.72 2.68 4.73
N HIS A 49 4.18 2.58 5.94
CA HIS A 49 3.94 3.74 6.79
C HIS A 49 5.24 4.28 7.40
N ALA A 50 6.13 3.39 7.86
CA ALA A 50 7.42 3.79 8.42
C ALA A 50 8.23 4.67 7.45
N MET A 51 8.22 4.32 6.17
CA MET A 51 8.85 5.08 5.09
C MET A 51 8.02 6.34 4.73
N ALA A 52 6.70 6.22 4.56
CA ALA A 52 5.85 7.35 4.23
C ALA A 52 5.85 8.48 5.27
N HIS A 53 6.00 8.16 6.57
CA HIS A 53 6.18 9.16 7.63
C HIS A 53 7.41 10.02 7.41
N GLN A 54 8.49 9.46 6.87
CA GLN A 54 9.72 10.22 6.62
C GLN A 54 9.51 11.19 5.45
N LEU A 55 8.83 10.75 4.38
CA LEU A 55 8.47 11.64 3.27
C LEU A 55 7.55 12.78 3.72
N GLY A 56 6.55 12.47 4.54
CA GLY A 56 5.65 13.47 5.11
C GLY A 56 6.36 14.45 6.06
N GLY A 57 7.24 13.96 6.92
CA GLY A 57 7.98 14.80 7.87
C GLY A 57 9.08 15.64 7.21
N PHE A 58 9.77 15.10 6.20
CA PHE A 58 10.93 15.74 5.57
C PHE A 58 10.53 16.73 4.47
N TYR A 59 9.52 16.38 3.64
CA TYR A 59 9.09 17.18 2.50
C TYR A 59 7.68 17.79 2.65
N ASN A 60 6.99 17.54 3.76
CA ASN A 60 5.59 17.96 3.95
C ASN A 60 4.65 17.42 2.86
N LEU A 61 4.90 16.19 2.39
CA LEU A 61 4.11 15.53 1.35
C LEU A 61 2.82 14.90 1.92
N PRO A 62 1.72 14.83 1.13
CA PRO A 62 0.47 14.23 1.57
C PRO A 62 0.64 12.74 1.93
N HIS A 63 0.31 12.40 3.18
CA HIS A 63 0.55 11.07 3.73
C HIS A 63 -0.06 9.92 2.90
N GLY A 64 -1.30 10.05 2.44
CA GLY A 64 -1.96 9.03 1.62
C GLY A 64 -1.26 8.79 0.28
N VAL A 65 -0.74 9.86 -0.35
CA VAL A 65 -0.01 9.78 -1.62
C VAL A 65 1.33 9.08 -1.43
N CYS A 66 2.08 9.42 -0.37
CA CYS A 66 3.34 8.74 -0.04
C CYS A 66 3.14 7.24 0.18
N ASN A 67 2.12 6.85 0.96
CA ASN A 67 1.79 5.44 1.17
C ASN A 67 1.43 4.74 -0.13
N ALA A 68 0.59 5.35 -0.97
CA ALA A 68 0.14 4.76 -2.23
C ALA A 68 1.29 4.51 -3.20
N VAL A 69 2.22 5.47 -3.33
CA VAL A 69 3.43 5.31 -4.15
C VAL A 69 4.31 4.17 -3.62
N LEU A 70 4.56 4.11 -2.31
CA LEU A 70 5.47 3.11 -1.72
C LEU A 70 4.88 1.69 -1.61
N LEU A 71 3.56 1.57 -1.50
CA LEU A 71 2.86 0.31 -1.25
C LEU A 71 3.30 -0.84 -2.16
N PRO A 72 3.26 -0.74 -3.50
CA PRO A 72 3.63 -1.86 -4.36
C PRO A 72 5.10 -2.29 -4.18
N HIS A 73 6.02 -1.37 -3.91
CA HIS A 73 7.45 -1.69 -3.76
C HIS A 73 7.73 -2.41 -2.44
N VAL A 74 7.10 -1.97 -1.34
CA VAL A 74 7.19 -2.66 -0.05
C VAL A 74 6.54 -4.04 -0.11
N GLN A 75 5.43 -4.21 -0.84
CA GLN A 75 4.81 -5.54 -0.97
C GLN A 75 5.65 -6.50 -1.84
N VAL A 76 6.42 -6.01 -2.81
CA VAL A 76 7.44 -6.83 -3.49
C VAL A 76 8.44 -7.37 -2.45
N PHE A 77 8.98 -6.50 -1.59
CA PHE A 77 9.90 -6.91 -0.52
C PHE A 77 9.25 -7.93 0.43
N ASN A 78 8.03 -7.66 0.90
CA ASN A 78 7.32 -8.51 1.85
C ASN A 78 6.85 -9.85 1.25
N SER A 79 6.69 -9.94 -0.07
CA SER A 79 6.25 -11.18 -0.74
C SER A 79 7.17 -12.38 -0.50
N GLN A 80 8.44 -12.13 -0.13
CA GLN A 80 9.41 -13.16 0.23
C GLN A 80 8.92 -14.07 1.38
N VAL A 81 8.09 -13.55 2.29
CA VAL A 81 7.51 -14.34 3.40
C VAL A 81 5.98 -14.26 3.49
N ALA A 82 5.36 -13.30 2.81
CA ALA A 82 3.92 -13.02 2.90
C ALA A 82 3.14 -13.35 1.62
N ALA A 83 3.71 -14.15 0.70
CA ALA A 83 3.08 -14.47 -0.59
C ALA A 83 1.65 -15.03 -0.46
N VAL A 84 1.44 -15.96 0.48
CA VAL A 84 0.10 -16.52 0.78
C VAL A 84 -0.90 -15.42 1.15
N ARG A 85 -0.51 -14.52 2.06
CA ARG A 85 -1.39 -13.44 2.53
C ARG A 85 -1.68 -12.42 1.44
N LEU A 86 -0.69 -12.14 0.58
CA LEU A 86 -0.88 -11.27 -0.58
C LEU A 86 -1.81 -11.90 -1.61
N ARG A 87 -1.75 -13.22 -1.82
CA ARG A 87 -2.72 -13.94 -2.66
C ARG A 87 -4.14 -13.81 -2.10
N ASP A 88 -4.32 -13.91 -0.78
CA ASP A 88 -5.63 -13.67 -0.13
C ASP A 88 -6.12 -12.24 -0.37
N CYS A 89 -5.22 -11.24 -0.27
CA CYS A 89 -5.54 -9.86 -0.61
C CYS A 89 -5.94 -9.71 -2.08
N ALA A 90 -5.25 -10.35 -3.03
CA ALA A 90 -5.64 -10.32 -4.44
C ALA A 90 -7.07 -10.85 -4.64
N ALA A 91 -7.41 -11.97 -3.99
CA ALA A 91 -8.77 -12.52 -4.03
C ALA A 91 -9.80 -11.53 -3.46
N ALA A 92 -9.49 -10.86 -2.35
CA ALA A 92 -10.34 -9.83 -1.75
C ALA A 92 -10.49 -8.58 -2.62
N MET A 93 -9.50 -8.29 -3.48
CA MET A 93 -9.55 -7.23 -4.50
C MET A 93 -10.28 -7.66 -5.79
N GLY A 94 -10.90 -8.84 -5.81
CA GLY A 94 -11.65 -9.35 -6.97
C GLY A 94 -10.79 -10.06 -8.03
N VAL A 95 -9.50 -10.29 -7.78
CA VAL A 95 -8.62 -11.02 -8.71
C VAL A 95 -8.88 -12.52 -8.61
N ASN A 96 -9.10 -13.20 -9.75
CA ASN A 96 -9.24 -14.65 -9.76
C ASN A 96 -7.86 -15.34 -9.59
N VAL A 97 -7.60 -15.80 -8.37
CA VAL A 97 -6.36 -16.52 -8.00
C VAL A 97 -6.48 -18.04 -8.00
N THR A 98 -7.53 -18.58 -8.61
CA THR A 98 -7.75 -20.03 -8.70
C THR A 98 -6.66 -20.66 -9.55
N GLY A 99 -5.97 -21.67 -9.02
CA GLY A 99 -4.87 -22.35 -9.72
C GLY A 99 -3.55 -21.57 -9.78
N MET A 100 -3.51 -20.33 -9.28
CA MET A 100 -2.25 -19.59 -9.13
C MET A 100 -1.40 -20.16 -7.99
N SER A 101 -0.08 -20.18 -8.17
CA SER A 101 0.85 -20.39 -7.07
C SER A 101 0.76 -19.22 -6.07
N GLU A 102 1.32 -19.39 -4.87
CA GLU A 102 1.41 -18.31 -3.88
C GLU A 102 2.18 -17.10 -4.44
N ALA A 103 3.27 -17.35 -5.16
CA ALA A 103 4.08 -16.31 -5.78
C ALA A 103 3.30 -15.58 -6.90
N ASP A 104 2.59 -16.31 -7.77
CA ASP A 104 1.79 -15.70 -8.82
C ASP A 104 0.61 -14.90 -8.26
N GLY A 105 -0.03 -15.41 -7.19
CA GLY A 105 -1.09 -14.71 -6.49
C GLY A 105 -0.60 -13.42 -5.81
N ALA A 106 0.58 -13.46 -5.19
CA ALA A 106 1.21 -12.27 -4.63
C ALA A 106 1.54 -11.23 -5.70
N LYS A 107 2.10 -11.68 -6.84
CA LYS A 107 2.36 -10.82 -7.99
C LYS A 107 1.06 -10.18 -8.50
N ALA A 108 -0.02 -10.96 -8.64
CA ALA A 108 -1.31 -10.47 -9.08
C ALA A 108 -1.90 -9.41 -8.12
N CYS A 109 -1.71 -9.57 -6.81
CA CYS A 109 -2.08 -8.54 -5.83
C CYS A 109 -1.31 -7.23 -6.04
N ILE A 110 0.02 -7.32 -6.22
CA ILE A 110 0.86 -6.14 -6.40
C ILE A 110 0.51 -5.42 -7.70
N ASP A 111 0.21 -6.16 -8.77
CA ASP A 111 -0.22 -5.59 -10.05
C ASP A 111 -1.60 -4.93 -9.93
N ALA A 112 -2.54 -5.51 -9.19
CA ALA A 112 -3.84 -4.89 -8.92
C ALA A 112 -3.71 -3.60 -8.10
N ILE A 113 -2.79 -3.55 -7.13
CA ILE A 113 -2.47 -2.32 -6.38
C ILE A 113 -1.96 -1.22 -7.34
N ARG A 114 -1.02 -1.56 -8.23
CA ARG A 114 -0.48 -0.62 -9.23
C ARG A 114 -1.57 -0.10 -10.16
N GLN A 115 -2.43 -0.99 -10.65
CA GLN A 115 -3.54 -0.64 -11.52
C GLN A 115 -4.52 0.32 -10.83
N LEU A 116 -4.90 0.03 -9.58
CA LEU A 116 -5.79 0.90 -8.82
C LEU A 116 -5.17 2.27 -8.55
N ALA A 117 -3.89 2.32 -8.18
CA ALA A 117 -3.16 3.57 -7.97
C ALA A 117 -3.16 4.44 -9.24
N GLN A 118 -2.93 3.83 -10.41
CA GLN A 118 -3.01 4.52 -11.69
C GLN A 118 -4.43 5.01 -12.00
N GLN A 119 -5.46 4.19 -11.76
CA GLN A 119 -6.86 4.56 -12.00
C GLN A 119 -7.30 5.78 -11.19
N VAL A 120 -6.76 5.95 -9.98
CA VAL A 120 -7.08 7.09 -9.11
C VAL A 120 -6.03 8.20 -9.14
N ASN A 121 -5.20 8.22 -10.19
CA ASN A 121 -4.23 9.27 -10.49
C ASN A 121 -3.19 9.50 -9.38
N ILE A 122 -2.74 8.44 -8.72
CA ILE A 122 -1.56 8.51 -7.85
C ILE A 122 -0.32 8.73 -8.75
N PRO A 123 0.63 9.60 -8.34
CA PRO A 123 1.90 9.77 -9.04
C PRO A 123 2.64 8.44 -9.24
N ALA A 124 3.40 8.31 -10.33
CA ALA A 124 4.01 7.04 -10.70
C ALA A 124 5.21 6.68 -9.81
N GLY A 125 5.81 7.67 -9.16
CA GLY A 125 6.99 7.52 -8.32
C GLY A 125 7.28 8.75 -7.48
N LEU A 126 8.34 8.65 -6.68
CA LEU A 126 8.77 9.70 -5.74
C LEU A 126 9.40 10.90 -6.47
N ARG A 127 9.92 10.72 -7.69
CA ARG A 127 10.39 11.84 -8.53
C ARG A 127 9.28 12.82 -8.88
N ASP A 128 8.06 12.34 -9.12
CA ASP A 128 6.89 13.19 -9.38
C ASP A 128 6.50 14.02 -8.15
N LEU A 129 6.95 13.61 -6.96
CA LEU A 129 6.79 14.32 -5.69
C LEU A 129 8.00 15.21 -5.33
N ASN A 130 8.98 15.35 -6.23
CA ASN A 130 10.23 16.08 -6.03
C ASN A 130 11.11 15.54 -4.89
N VAL A 131 10.98 14.25 -4.56
CA VAL A 131 11.92 13.58 -3.64
C VAL A 131 13.28 13.46 -4.32
N LYS A 132 14.35 13.69 -3.57
CA LYS A 132 15.71 13.68 -4.09
C LYS A 132 16.44 12.41 -3.69
N GLU A 133 17.22 11.86 -4.62
CA GLU A 133 18.02 10.65 -4.37
C GLU A 133 19.04 10.85 -3.23
N GLU A 134 19.59 12.07 -3.10
CA GLU A 134 20.55 12.42 -2.05
C GLU A 134 19.99 12.29 -0.61
N ASP A 135 18.67 12.39 -0.46
CA ASP A 135 18.01 12.31 0.85
C ASP A 135 17.64 10.86 1.24
N ILE A 136 17.71 9.89 0.31
CA ILE A 136 17.25 8.50 0.54
C ILE A 136 17.97 7.85 1.74
N SER A 137 19.27 8.08 1.91
CA SER A 137 20.04 7.50 3.02
C SER A 137 19.56 7.98 4.40
N VAL A 138 19.23 9.26 4.54
CA VAL A 138 18.69 9.80 5.80
C VAL A 138 17.24 9.34 6.02
N LEU A 139 16.43 9.29 4.97
CA LEU A 139 15.06 8.78 5.03
C LEU A 139 15.02 7.30 5.45
N ALA A 140 15.91 6.48 4.91
CA ALA A 140 16.04 5.06 5.27
C ALA A 140 16.46 4.89 6.73
N THR A 141 17.43 5.69 7.20
CA THR A 141 17.88 5.70 8.60
C THR A 141 16.74 6.00 9.57
N ASN A 142 15.87 6.95 9.22
CA ASN A 142 14.76 7.33 10.07
C ASN A 142 13.59 6.33 9.97
N ALA A 143 13.32 5.77 8.79
CA ALA A 143 12.28 4.75 8.60
C ALA A 143 12.54 3.50 9.48
N LEU A 144 13.80 3.09 9.65
CA LEU A 144 14.17 1.99 10.55
C LEU A 144 13.93 2.28 12.04
N LYS A 145 13.78 3.56 12.42
CA LYS A 145 13.49 3.98 13.80
C LYS A 145 12.00 4.19 14.04
N ASP A 146 11.18 4.15 12.99
CA ASP A 146 9.73 4.36 13.10
C ASP A 146 9.07 3.13 13.74
N ALA A 147 8.16 3.38 14.68
CA ALA A 147 7.47 2.33 15.43
C ALA A 147 6.64 1.40 14.53
N CYS A 148 6.16 1.88 13.37
CA CYS A 148 5.42 1.05 12.41
C CYS A 148 6.30 -0.05 11.81
N GLY A 149 7.62 0.17 11.70
CA GLY A 149 8.57 -0.80 11.14
C GLY A 149 8.73 -2.06 11.99
N LEU A 150 8.48 -1.97 13.30
CA LEU A 150 8.64 -3.07 14.25
C LEU A 150 7.76 -4.28 13.90
N THR A 151 6.59 -4.04 13.32
CA THR A 151 5.59 -5.06 12.99
C THR A 151 5.61 -5.47 11.52
N ASN A 152 6.57 -4.97 10.72
CA ASN A 152 6.74 -5.45 9.35
C ASN A 152 7.13 -6.95 9.37
N PRO A 153 6.56 -7.80 8.49
CA PRO A 153 6.75 -9.25 8.54
C PRO A 153 8.21 -9.70 8.32
N ILE A 154 9.03 -8.84 7.71
CA ILE A 154 10.47 -9.04 7.53
C ILE A 154 11.16 -7.79 8.08
N GLN A 155 12.18 -7.96 8.93
CA GLN A 155 13.01 -6.84 9.37
C GLN A 155 14.08 -6.58 8.31
N ALA A 156 14.07 -5.37 7.73
CA ALA A 156 14.98 -4.94 6.69
C ALA A 156 16.24 -4.30 7.27
N THR A 157 17.33 -4.44 6.52
CA THR A 157 18.55 -3.65 6.68
C THR A 157 18.38 -2.25 6.10
N HIS A 158 19.33 -1.36 6.41
CA HIS A 158 19.35 0.00 5.85
C HIS A 158 19.44 -0.02 4.32
N ASP A 159 20.31 -0.86 3.76
CA ASP A 159 20.49 -1.01 2.31
C ASP A 159 19.21 -1.53 1.63
N GLU A 160 18.45 -2.42 2.27
CA GLU A 160 17.17 -2.90 1.73
C GLU A 160 16.10 -1.81 1.74
N ILE A 161 16.00 -1.00 2.81
CA ILE A 161 15.08 0.14 2.82
C ILE A 161 15.47 1.18 1.75
N MET A 162 16.76 1.44 1.57
CA MET A 162 17.25 2.29 0.47
C MET A 162 16.85 1.71 -0.89
N ALA A 163 17.03 0.41 -1.10
CA ALA A 163 16.66 -0.25 -2.34
C ALA A 163 15.15 -0.11 -2.64
N ILE A 164 14.28 -0.18 -1.62
CA ILE A 164 12.84 0.05 -1.78
C ILE A 164 12.56 1.51 -2.19
N TYR A 165 13.21 2.50 -1.56
CA TYR A 165 13.08 3.90 -2.00
C TYR A 165 13.54 4.10 -3.44
N HIS A 166 14.70 3.56 -3.81
CA HIS A 166 15.22 3.64 -5.18
C HIS A 166 14.31 2.96 -6.19
N ALA A 167 13.67 1.84 -5.83
CA ALA A 167 12.70 1.18 -6.69
C ALA A 167 11.43 2.02 -6.90
N ALA A 168 11.13 2.94 -5.99
CA ALA A 168 9.99 3.85 -6.03
C ALA A 168 10.32 5.25 -6.60
N MET A 169 11.57 5.52 -7.01
CA MET A 169 11.98 6.80 -7.61
C MET A 169 11.45 6.97 -9.01
#